data_AF-A0A9D4FPU4-F1
#
_entry.id   AF-A0A9D4FPU4-F1
#
_cell.length_a   1.000
_cell.length_b   1.000
_cell.length_c   1.000
_cell.angle_alpha   90.00
_cell.angle_beta   90.00
_cell.angle_gamma   90.00
#
_symmetry.space_group_name_H-M   'P 1'
#
loop_
_entity.id
_entity.type
_entity.pdbx_description
1 polymer ?
#
loop_
_entity_poly.entity_id
_entity_poly.type
_entity_poly.pdbx_seq_one_letter_code
_entity_poly.pdbx_strand_id
1 'polypeptide(L)'
;MLCDVLTGAAGTCIGHRSFQSHLKPYWDSGLREYHKQMRQNRSQWCRAGRIRNKTNTEYMSYKAAKRGFRRAHRKAASEHMRQLNREIDESEELNTNDFWKQVNTRRTTYNCNKSTSGIKFGEMVYRN
;
A
#
# COMPACT_ATOMS: atom_id res chain seq x y z
N MET A 1 -30.49 -8.68 13.84
CA MET A 1 -31.30 -8.90 12.63
C MET A 1 -30.81 -8.04 11.47
N LEU A 2 -30.97 -6.70 11.46
CA LEU A 2 -30.51 -5.87 10.32
C LEU A 2 -28.98 -5.75 10.21
N CYS A 3 -28.28 -5.68 11.36
CA CYS A 3 -26.82 -5.66 11.41
C CYS A 3 -26.20 -6.96 10.87
N ASP A 4 -26.83 -8.11 11.10
CA ASP A 4 -26.30 -9.41 10.71
C ASP A 4 -26.42 -9.63 9.20
N VAL A 5 -27.52 -9.17 8.59
CA VAL A 5 -27.71 -9.17 7.14
C VAL A 5 -26.69 -8.26 6.45
N LEU A 6 -26.46 -7.05 6.99
CA LEU A 6 -25.45 -6.13 6.45
C LEU A 6 -24.02 -6.66 6.61
N THR A 7 -23.73 -7.32 7.74
CA THR A 7 -22.40 -7.90 7.99
C THR A 7 -22.16 -9.14 7.14
N GLY A 8 -23.18 -9.98 6.94
CA GLY A 8 -23.14 -11.13 6.05
C GLY A 8 -22.96 -10.74 4.58
N ALA A 9 -23.70 -9.73 4.11
CA ALA A 9 -23.53 -9.19 2.76
C ALA A 9 -22.14 -8.55 2.57
N ALA A 10 -21.65 -7.81 3.57
CA ALA A 10 -20.30 -7.22 3.51
C ALA A 10 -19.20 -8.29 3.45
N GLY A 11 -19.37 -9.42 4.13
CA GLY A 11 -18.42 -10.55 4.11
C GLY A 11 -18.34 -11.26 2.76
N THR A 12 -19.41 -11.25 1.96
CA THR A 12 -19.44 -11.89 0.64
C THR A 12 -19.05 -10.94 -0.50
N CYS A 13 -19.34 -9.63 -0.37
CA CYS A 13 -19.08 -8.67 -1.44
C CYS A 13 -17.71 -7.97 -1.35
N ILE A 14 -17.11 -7.88 -0.16
CA ILE A 14 -15.79 -7.26 0.03
C ILE A 14 -14.72 -8.35 0.01
N GLY A 15 -14.00 -8.46 -1.11
CA GLY A 15 -12.86 -9.37 -1.21
C GLY A 15 -11.82 -9.11 -0.13
N HIS A 16 -11.60 -10.07 0.75
CA HIS A 16 -10.57 -10.01 1.80
C HIS A 16 -9.18 -10.24 1.19
N ARG A 17 -8.60 -9.22 0.55
CA ARG A 17 -7.22 -9.28 0.07
C ARG A 17 -6.25 -9.13 1.25
N SER A 18 -5.39 -10.12 1.43
CA SER A 18 -4.27 -10.06 2.37
C SER A 18 -3.13 -9.20 1.82
N PHE A 19 -2.21 -8.79 2.70
CA PHE A 19 -0.98 -8.14 2.29
C PHE A 19 -0.13 -9.10 1.46
N GLN A 20 0.25 -8.67 0.25
CA GLN A 20 1.13 -9.42 -0.64
C GLN A 20 2.53 -8.83 -0.59
N SER A 21 3.47 -9.56 0.02
CA SER A 21 4.87 -9.10 0.20
C SER A 21 5.57 -8.81 -1.12
N HIS A 22 5.33 -9.62 -2.15
CA HIS A 22 5.93 -9.42 -3.48
C HIS A 22 5.48 -8.10 -4.16
N LEU A 23 4.31 -7.56 -3.83
CA LEU A 23 3.86 -6.26 -4.33
C LEU A 23 4.54 -5.08 -3.61
N LYS A 24 5.11 -5.31 -2.43
CA LYS A 24 5.76 -4.29 -1.60
C LYS A 24 7.01 -4.89 -0.92
N PRO A 25 8.06 -5.19 -1.69
CA PRO A 25 9.28 -5.80 -1.15
C PRO A 25 10.00 -4.90 -0.12
N TYR A 26 9.80 -3.58 -0.21
CA TYR A 26 10.33 -2.58 0.73
C TYR A 26 9.59 -2.53 2.08
N TRP A 27 8.61 -3.41 2.33
CA TRP A 27 7.81 -3.42 3.55
C TRP A 27 8.53 -4.15 4.69
N ASP A 28 9.45 -3.45 5.33
CA ASP A 28 10.30 -3.97 6.41
C ASP A 28 9.61 -4.01 7.80
N SER A 29 10.34 -4.48 8.81
CA SER A 29 9.90 -4.54 10.20
C SER A 29 9.63 -3.15 10.79
N GLY A 30 10.42 -2.14 10.42
CA GLY A 30 10.22 -0.76 10.86
C GLY A 30 8.87 -0.20 10.39
N LEU A 31 8.55 -0.41 9.11
CA LEU A 31 7.29 0.03 8.50
C LEU A 31 6.09 -0.71 9.11
N ARG A 32 6.25 -2.00 9.43
CA ARG A 32 5.24 -2.78 10.16
C ARG A 32 4.94 -2.16 11.52
N GLU A 33 5.96 -1.73 12.24
CA GLU A 33 5.81 -1.12 13.57
C GLU A 33 5.11 0.24 13.48
N TYR A 34 5.54 1.12 12.57
CA TYR A 34 4.83 2.39 12.29
C TYR A 34 3.36 2.16 11.90
N HIS A 35 3.09 1.14 11.09
CA HIS A 35 1.73 0.78 10.68
C HIS A 35 0.91 0.25 11.87
N LYS A 36 1.51 -0.57 12.74
CA LYS A 36 0.88 -1.08 13.97
C LYS A 36 0.50 0.06 14.90
N GLN A 37 1.43 0.97 15.20
CA GLN A 37 1.18 2.15 16.04
C GLN A 37 0.09 3.05 15.45
N MET A 38 0.13 3.31 14.14
CA MET A 38 -0.93 4.09 13.47
C MET A 38 -2.31 3.43 13.63
N ARG A 39 -2.41 2.10 13.50
CA ARG A 39 -3.67 1.37 13.69
C ARG A 39 -4.15 1.38 15.14
N GLN A 40 -3.23 1.23 16.10
CA GLN A 40 -3.55 1.32 17.52
C GLN A 40 -4.10 2.70 17.89
N ASN A 41 -3.43 3.79 17.49
CA ASN A 41 -3.91 5.15 17.75
C ASN A 41 -5.25 5.43 17.04
N ARG A 42 -5.45 4.90 15.83
CA ARG A 42 -6.75 4.99 15.15
C ARG A 42 -7.85 4.30 15.95
N SER A 43 -7.57 3.13 16.52
CA SER A 43 -8.51 2.38 17.36
C SER A 43 -8.87 3.17 18.62
N GLN A 44 -7.87 3.72 19.32
CA GLN A 44 -8.08 4.57 20.48
C GLN A 44 -8.95 5.80 20.15
N TRP A 45 -8.62 6.53 19.08
CA TRP A 45 -9.45 7.65 18.62
C TRP A 45 -10.88 7.23 18.24
N CYS A 46 -11.06 6.02 17.67
CA CYS A 46 -12.38 5.49 17.39
C CYS A 46 -13.17 5.17 18.67
N ARG A 47 -12.51 4.63 19.70
CA ARG A 47 -13.12 4.37 21.02
C ARG A 47 -13.49 5.67 21.73
N ALA A 48 -12.70 6.73 21.56
CA ALA A 48 -12.97 8.07 22.08
C ALA A 48 -14.03 8.86 21.27
N GLY A 49 -14.86 8.19 20.46
CA GLY A 49 -15.96 8.83 19.73
C GLY A 49 -15.57 9.58 18.45
N ARG A 50 -14.33 9.42 17.96
CA ARG A 50 -13.84 10.01 16.70
C ARG A 50 -13.92 11.55 16.64
N ILE A 51 -13.85 12.22 17.79
CA ILE A 51 -13.92 13.68 17.88
C ILE A 51 -12.76 14.30 17.09
N ARG A 52 -13.06 15.26 16.20
CA ARG A 52 -12.09 15.89 15.29
C ARG A 52 -11.69 17.28 15.79
N ASN A 53 -11.16 17.36 17.00
CA ASN A 53 -10.68 18.61 17.59
C ASN A 53 -9.17 18.54 17.82
N LYS A 54 -8.46 19.66 17.64
CA LYS A 54 -7.03 19.79 17.97
C LYS A 54 -6.75 19.66 19.47
N THR A 55 -7.74 19.88 20.33
CA THR A 55 -7.62 19.64 21.78
C THR A 55 -7.79 18.17 22.15
N ASN A 56 -8.35 17.33 21.26
CA ASN A 56 -8.49 15.91 21.50
C ASN A 56 -7.14 15.21 21.27
N THR A 57 -6.61 14.64 22.34
CA THR A 57 -5.29 14.00 22.38
C THR A 57 -5.24 12.76 21.49
N GLU A 58 -6.28 11.93 21.46
CA GLU A 58 -6.31 10.70 20.65
C GLU A 58 -6.29 11.00 19.14
N TYR A 59 -7.03 12.03 18.73
CA TYR A 59 -7.04 12.52 17.35
C TYR A 59 -5.65 13.02 16.95
N MET A 60 -5.03 13.85 17.79
CA MET A 60 -3.69 14.38 17.52
C MET A 60 -2.64 13.26 17.46
N SER A 61 -2.68 12.30 18.39
CA SER A 61 -1.81 11.12 18.42
C SER A 61 -1.97 10.24 17.18
N TYR A 62 -3.21 10.01 16.72
CA TYR A 62 -3.45 9.31 15.46
C TYR A 62 -2.90 10.08 14.25
N LYS A 63 -3.12 11.40 14.19
CA LYS A 63 -2.64 12.24 13.07
C LYS A 63 -1.12 12.30 13.02
N ALA A 64 -0.45 12.37 14.17
CA ALA A 64 1.00 12.31 14.29
C ALA A 64 1.52 10.95 13.80
N ALA A 65 0.99 9.84 14.31
CA ALA A 65 1.38 8.48 13.89
C ALA A 65 1.14 8.25 12.38
N LYS A 66 0.00 8.70 11.85
CA LYS A 66 -0.31 8.63 10.41
C LYS A 66 0.69 9.42 9.57
N ARG A 67 1.13 10.59 10.04
CA ARG A 67 2.15 11.40 9.36
C ARG A 67 3.50 10.70 9.38
N GLY A 68 3.89 10.15 10.54
CA GLY A 68 5.12 9.36 10.71
C GLY A 68 5.17 8.17 9.75
N PHE A 69 4.13 7.33 9.77
CA PHE A 69 3.99 6.20 8.85
C PHE A 69 4.09 6.63 7.38
N ARG A 70 3.40 7.70 6.96
CA ARG A 70 3.46 8.19 5.57
C ARG A 70 4.87 8.66 5.17
N ARG A 71 5.60 9.29 6.09
CA ARG A 71 6.99 9.71 5.85
C ARG A 71 7.89 8.49 5.69
N ALA A 72 7.84 7.55 6.64
CA ALA A 72 8.61 6.32 6.58
C ALA A 72 8.29 5.51 5.30
N HIS A 73 7.01 5.38 4.94
CA HIS A 73 6.59 4.63 3.76
C HIS A 73 7.12 5.25 2.47
N ARG A 74 7.04 6.57 2.34
CA ARG A 74 7.60 7.26 1.17
C ARG A 74 9.11 7.11 1.10
N LYS A 75 9.80 7.23 2.23
CA LYS A 75 11.25 7.03 2.31
C LYS A 75 11.64 5.62 1.83
N ALA A 76 11.05 4.58 2.40
CA ALA A 76 11.34 3.19 2.03
C ALA A 76 11.02 2.90 0.55
N ALA A 77 9.89 3.40 0.03
CA ALA A 77 9.54 3.25 -1.38
C ALA A 77 10.53 3.97 -2.31
N SER A 78 10.97 5.18 -1.95
CA SER A 78 11.95 5.94 -2.72
C SER A 78 13.35 5.31 -2.67
N GLU A 79 13.78 4.81 -1.51
CA GLU A 79 15.07 4.12 -1.36
C GLU A 79 15.09 2.84 -2.18
N HIS A 80 14.02 2.05 -2.13
CA HIS A 80 13.90 0.85 -2.96
C HIS A 80 13.95 1.18 -4.46
N MET A 81 13.25 2.23 -4.90
CA MET A 81 13.29 2.66 -6.31
C MET A 81 14.69 3.15 -6.72
N ARG A 82 15.39 3.87 -5.84
CA ARG A 82 16.78 4.31 -6.08
C ARG A 82 17.73 3.13 -6.21
N GLN A 83 17.62 2.15 -5.31
CA GLN A 83 18.43 0.93 -5.35
C GLN A 83 18.21 0.17 -6.66
N LEU A 84 16.94 -0.01 -7.03
CA LEU A 84 16.55 -0.61 -8.29
C LEU A 84 17.10 0.14 -9.51
N ASN A 85 17.15 1.47 -9.51
CA ASN A 85 17.74 2.22 -10.63
C ASN A 85 19.26 2.06 -10.67
N ARG A 86 19.92 2.10 -9.51
CA ARG A 86 21.36 1.89 -9.41
C ARG A 86 21.78 0.52 -9.96
N GLU A 87 21.03 -0.54 -9.67
CA GLU A 87 21.29 -1.88 -10.22
C GLU A 87 21.18 -1.92 -11.75
N ILE A 88 20.27 -1.14 -12.34
CA ILE A 88 20.18 -0.99 -13.80
C ILE A 88 21.40 -0.25 -14.32
N ASP A 89 21.76 0.88 -13.72
CA ASP A 89 22.90 1.71 -14.15
C ASP A 89 24.21 0.90 -14.07
N GLU A 90 24.43 0.14 -12.99
CA GLU A 90 25.60 -0.75 -12.86
C GLU A 90 25.59 -1.88 -13.90
N SER A 91 24.41 -2.37 -14.31
CA SER A 91 24.29 -3.41 -15.33
C SER A 91 24.55 -2.88 -16.74
N GLU A 92 24.33 -1.59 -17.00
CA GLU A 92 24.66 -0.94 -18.27
C GLU A 92 26.16 -1.04 -18.57
N GLU A 93 26.99 -0.79 -17.56
CA GLU A 93 28.45 -0.76 -17.67
C GLU A 93 29.07 -2.16 -17.82
N LEU A 94 28.43 -3.18 -17.25
CA LEU A 94 28.99 -4.54 -17.16
C LEU A 94 28.42 -5.52 -18.19
N ASN A 95 27.12 -5.47 -18.48
CA ASN A 95 26.47 -6.40 -19.40
C ASN A 95 25.20 -5.83 -20.03
N THR A 96 25.31 -5.35 -21.27
CA THR A 96 24.22 -4.77 -22.05
C THR A 96 23.00 -5.68 -22.17
N ASN A 97 23.18 -7.01 -22.22
CA ASN A 97 22.05 -7.94 -22.30
C ASN A 97 21.24 -7.98 -20.99
N ASP A 98 21.91 -7.93 -19.84
CA ASP A 98 21.23 -7.96 -18.54
C ASP A 98 20.55 -6.63 -18.24
N PHE A 99 21.14 -5.51 -18.66
CA PHE A 99 20.47 -4.20 -18.68
C PHE A 99 19.11 -4.26 -19.40
N TRP A 100 19.09 -4.71 -20.66
CA TRP A 100 17.84 -4.77 -21.44
C TRP A 100 16.82 -5.74 -20.85
N LYS A 101 17.25 -6.87 -20.26
CA LYS A 101 16.34 -7.77 -19.53
C LYS A 101 15.68 -7.06 -18.34
N GLN A 102 16.43 -6.32 -17.54
CA GLN A 102 15.91 -5.60 -16.38
C GLN A 102 14.94 -4.47 -16.80
N VAL A 103 15.30 -3.69 -17.81
CA VAL A 103 14.45 -2.62 -18.38
C VAL A 103 13.14 -3.19 -18.93
N ASN A 104 13.22 -4.26 -19.73
CA ASN A 104 12.03 -4.87 -20.34
C ASN A 104 11.12 -5.52 -19.31
N THR A 105 11.66 -6.18 -18.28
CA THR A 105 10.87 -6.75 -17.17
C THR A 105 10.05 -5.68 -16.46
N ARG A 106 10.63 -4.50 -16.21
CA ARG A 106 9.92 -3.37 -15.59
C ARG A 106 8.86 -2.76 -16.51
N ARG A 107 9.15 -2.61 -17.81
CA ARG A 107 8.14 -2.16 -18.80
C ARG A 107 6.93 -3.09 -18.83
N THR A 108 7.15 -4.40 -18.87
CA THR A 108 6.07 -5.40 -18.86
C THR A 108 5.26 -5.32 -17.57
N THR A 109 5.93 -5.15 -16.42
CA THR A 109 5.26 -5.02 -15.11
C THR A 109 4.44 -3.72 -15.01
N TYR A 110 4.94 -2.62 -15.55
CA TYR A 110 4.19 -1.37 -15.63
C TYR A 110 2.97 -1.52 -16.53
N ASN A 111 3.12 -2.15 -17.69
CA ASN A 111 2.02 -2.37 -18.64
C ASN A 111 0.95 -3.32 -18.08
N CYS A 112 1.33 -4.41 -17.39
CA CYS A 112 0.35 -5.33 -16.79
C CYS A 112 -0.41 -4.68 -15.63
N ASN A 113 0.25 -3.80 -14.85
CA ASN A 113 -0.43 -2.99 -13.83
C ASN A 113 -1.35 -1.93 -14.44
N LYS A 114 -1.02 -1.41 -15.63
CA LYS A 114 -1.87 -0.49 -16.40
C LYS A 114 -3.12 -1.18 -16.94
N SER A 115 -3.05 -2.49 -17.21
CA SER A 115 -4.17 -3.31 -17.71
C SER A 115 -5.21 -3.70 -16.66
N THR A 116 -5.08 -3.32 -15.39
CA THR A 116 -5.98 -3.76 -14.31
C THR A 116 -6.54 -2.64 -13.43
N SER A 117 -7.13 -1.63 -14.08
CA SER A 117 -8.10 -0.73 -13.44
C SER A 117 -9.53 -0.99 -13.93
N GLY A 118 -9.82 -2.22 -14.39
CA GLY A 118 -11.16 -2.58 -14.82
C GLY A 118 -12.02 -3.00 -13.62
N ILE A 119 -13.05 -2.22 -13.29
CA ILE A 119 -14.04 -2.64 -12.30
C ILE A 119 -14.91 -3.69 -12.99
N LYS A 120 -14.86 -4.93 -12.51
CA LYS A 120 -15.71 -6.02 -13.01
C LYS A 120 -17.05 -5.99 -12.28
N PHE A 121 -18.14 -5.86 -13.03
CA PHE A 121 -19.50 -6.08 -12.54
C PHE A 121 -20.10 -7.25 -13.34
N GLY A 122 -20.20 -8.42 -12.71
CA GLY A 122 -20.64 -9.64 -13.40
C GLY A 122 -19.70 -10.02 -14.56
N GLU A 123 -20.26 -10.33 -15.73
CA GLU A 123 -19.51 -10.65 -16.95
C GLU A 123 -18.96 -9.42 -17.69
N MET A 124 -19.34 -8.20 -17.28
CA MET A 124 -18.87 -6.98 -17.93
C MET A 124 -17.64 -6.40 -17.24
N VAL A 125 -16.62 -6.09 -18.06
CA VAL A 125 -15.40 -5.41 -17.65
C VAL A 125 -15.46 -3.96 -18.12
N TYR A 126 -15.69 -3.02 -17.22
CA TYR A 126 -15.65 -1.60 -17.54
C TYR A 126 -14.20 -1.11 -17.47
N ARG A 127 -13.70 -0.58 -18.58
CA ARG A 127 -12.37 0.03 -18.70
C ARG A 127 -12.56 1.56 -18.69
N ASN A 128 -11.74 2.27 -17.91
CA ASN A 128 -11.60 3.72 -18.05
C ASN A 128 -10.84 4.06 -19.33
#